data_AF-A0A6J1V9K0-F1
#
_entry.id   AF-A0A6J1V9K0-F1
#
_cell.length_a   1.000
_cell.length_b   1.000
_cell.length_c   1.000
_cell.angle_alpha   90.00
_cell.angle_beta   90.00
_cell.angle_gamma   90.00
#
_symmetry.space_group_name_H-M   'P 1'
#
loop_
_entity.id
_entity.type
_entity.pdbx_description
1 polymer ?
#
loop_
_entity_poly.entity_id
_entity_poly.type
_entity_poly.pdbx_seq_one_letter_code
_entity_poly.pdbx_strand_id
1 'polypeptide(L)'
;MDPFKGIYSEQFVCAADYSSRLDTLYYENVWGVPRYGIFQLSGLEWCDNGRHPTQNRCNVSCDLFLDDDIQDDTLCVKKIVQRTKDMRAWPLYLKYCNKQTISYYYMQCLFGKNHGTPKKRIRQKTRTLRLAMALKQLQNFKKNF
;
A
#
# COMPACT_ATOMS: atom_id res chain seq x y z
N MET A 1 -16.04 -2.66 -4.50
CA MET A 1 -16.07 -3.00 -3.06
C MET A 1 -16.87 -1.92 -2.35
N ASP A 2 -18.14 -2.14 -2.00
CA ASP A 2 -18.90 -1.13 -1.23
C ASP A 2 -20.24 -1.66 -0.66
N PRO A 3 -20.59 -1.36 0.61
CA PRO A 3 -19.68 -1.26 1.75
C PRO A 3 -19.23 -2.65 2.20
N PHE A 4 -17.97 -2.80 2.62
CA PHE A 4 -17.46 -4.05 3.20
C PHE A 4 -16.96 -3.80 4.62
N LYS A 5 -17.61 -4.41 5.62
CA LYS A 5 -17.28 -4.24 7.06
C LYS A 5 -17.21 -2.77 7.50
N GLY A 6 -18.09 -1.91 6.96
CA GLY A 6 -18.13 -0.49 7.28
C GLY A 6 -17.00 0.34 6.65
N ILE A 7 -16.26 -0.23 5.70
CA ILE A 7 -15.24 0.45 4.89
C ILE A 7 -15.84 0.70 3.50
N TYR A 8 -15.85 1.97 3.10
CA TYR A 8 -16.42 2.43 1.84
C TYR A 8 -15.38 2.46 0.71
N SER A 9 -15.86 2.56 -0.53
CA SER A 9 -15.04 2.45 -1.74
C SER A 9 -13.85 3.43 -1.76
N GLU A 10 -14.04 4.65 -1.27
CA GLU A 10 -13.07 5.75 -1.30
C GLU A 10 -11.92 5.51 -0.32
N GLN A 11 -12.18 4.76 0.75
CA GLN A 11 -11.16 4.33 1.68
C GLN A 11 -10.24 3.29 1.04
N PHE A 12 -10.80 2.35 0.27
CA PHE A 12 -10.01 1.39 -0.51
C PHE A 12 -9.21 2.10 -1.61
N VAL A 13 -9.81 3.05 -2.32
CA VAL A 13 -9.10 3.86 -3.33
C VAL A 13 -7.96 4.65 -2.68
N CYS A 14 -8.18 5.25 -1.50
CA CYS A 14 -7.13 5.94 -0.79
C CYS A 14 -5.98 5.00 -0.40
N ALA A 15 -6.29 3.81 0.10
CA ALA A 15 -5.27 2.81 0.41
C ALA A 15 -4.47 2.40 -0.84
N ALA A 16 -5.16 2.08 -1.94
CA ALA A 16 -4.58 1.71 -3.21
C ALA A 16 -3.64 2.82 -3.76
N ASP A 17 -4.11 4.07 -3.82
CA ASP A 17 -3.27 5.17 -4.31
C ASP A 17 -2.04 5.41 -3.41
N TYR A 18 -2.19 5.37 -2.08
CA TYR A 18 -1.04 5.54 -1.21
C TYR A 18 -0.07 4.35 -1.24
N SER A 19 -0.56 3.14 -1.54
CA SER A 19 0.26 1.93 -1.70
C SER A 19 1.04 1.91 -3.02
N SER A 20 0.36 2.13 -4.15
CA SER A 20 0.89 1.86 -5.49
C SER A 20 0.74 3.00 -6.49
N ARG A 21 0.03 4.08 -6.14
CA ARG A 21 -0.45 5.11 -7.10
C ARG A 21 -1.49 4.59 -8.07
N LEU A 22 -2.30 3.63 -7.63
CA LEU A 22 -3.30 2.95 -8.46
C LEU A 22 -2.67 2.17 -9.63
N ASP A 23 -1.37 1.87 -9.54
CA ASP A 23 -0.66 1.07 -10.53
C ASP A 23 -0.83 -0.40 -10.19
N THR A 24 -1.59 -1.10 -11.02
CA THR A 24 -1.89 -2.53 -10.88
C THR A 24 -0.67 -3.42 -11.13
N LEU A 25 0.33 -2.92 -11.86
CA LEU A 25 1.55 -3.66 -12.18
C LEU A 25 2.69 -3.33 -11.20
N TYR A 26 2.41 -2.59 -10.13
CA TYR A 26 3.44 -2.12 -9.22
C TYR A 26 4.02 -3.27 -8.37
N TYR A 27 5.29 -3.57 -8.61
CA TYR A 27 6.07 -4.51 -7.81
C TYR A 27 7.18 -3.77 -7.07
N GLU A 28 7.36 -4.07 -5.79
CA GLU A 28 8.52 -3.63 -5.03
C GLU A 28 9.00 -4.70 -4.05
N ASN A 29 10.29 -4.66 -3.71
CA ASN A 29 10.84 -5.45 -2.62
C ASN A 29 11.28 -4.49 -1.50
N VAL A 30 10.62 -4.58 -0.36
CA VAL A 30 10.92 -3.73 0.80
C VAL A 30 11.60 -4.57 1.86
N TRP A 31 12.92 -4.40 1.99
CA TRP A 31 13.74 -5.10 2.99
C TRP A 31 13.62 -6.63 2.92
N GLY A 32 13.60 -7.20 1.71
CA GLY A 32 13.47 -8.63 1.49
C GLY A 32 12.02 -9.12 1.43
N VAL A 33 11.02 -8.25 1.68
CA VAL A 33 9.60 -8.60 1.57
C VAL A 33 9.09 -8.15 0.19
N PRO A 34 8.82 -9.07 -0.74
CA PRO A 34 8.20 -8.72 -2.02
C PRO A 34 6.74 -8.32 -1.82
N ARG A 35 6.30 -7.29 -2.55
CA ARG A 35 4.95 -6.73 -2.51
C ARG A 35 4.43 -6.55 -3.93
N TYR A 36 3.15 -6.87 -4.11
CA TYR A 36 2.53 -6.99 -5.43
C TYR A 36 1.28 -6.12 -5.53
N GLY A 37 1.11 -5.54 -6.71
CA GLY A 37 -0.14 -5.01 -7.17
C GLY A 37 -0.61 -3.72 -6.52
N ILE A 38 -1.84 -3.37 -6.86
CA ILE A 38 -2.45 -2.10 -6.51
C ILE A 38 -2.54 -1.88 -4.99
N PHE A 39 -2.64 -2.97 -4.21
CA PHE A 39 -2.69 -2.93 -2.74
C PHE A 39 -1.39 -3.28 -2.03
N GLN A 40 -0.30 -3.58 -2.76
CA GLN A 40 1.01 -3.91 -2.17
C GLN A 40 0.96 -5.10 -1.19
N LEU A 41 0.31 -6.18 -1.65
CA LEU A 41 0.09 -7.41 -0.92
C LEU A 41 1.42 -8.17 -0.74
N SER A 42 1.73 -8.57 0.50
CA SER A 42 3.00 -9.23 0.84
C SER A 42 3.07 -10.65 0.27
N GLY A 43 4.10 -10.95 -0.52
CA GLY A 43 4.37 -12.30 -1.03
C GLY A 43 4.75 -13.31 0.05
N LEU A 44 5.18 -12.87 1.23
CA LEU A 44 5.48 -13.80 2.34
C LEU A 44 4.21 -14.30 3.05
N GLU A 45 3.07 -13.64 2.85
CA GLU A 45 1.86 -13.89 3.62
C GLU A 45 0.63 -14.21 2.76
N TRP A 46 0.44 -13.52 1.62
CA TRP A 46 -0.86 -13.51 0.95
C TRP A 46 -0.91 -14.31 -0.34
N CYS A 47 0.18 -14.41 -1.10
CA CYS A 47 0.25 -15.14 -2.37
C CYS A 47 1.50 -16.01 -2.45
N ASP A 48 1.59 -16.83 -3.50
CA ASP A 48 2.77 -17.65 -3.81
C ASP A 48 3.26 -17.41 -5.25
N ASN A 49 4.58 -17.34 -5.44
CA ASN A 49 5.22 -17.26 -6.77
C ASN A 49 6.24 -18.39 -7.00
N GLY A 50 6.31 -19.37 -6.09
CA GLY A 50 7.25 -20.50 -6.13
C GLY A 50 8.71 -20.14 -5.82
N ARG A 51 9.04 -18.89 -5.45
CA ARG A 51 10.43 -18.43 -5.25
C ARG A 51 10.85 -18.35 -3.79
N HIS A 52 9.91 -18.31 -2.85
CA HIS A 52 10.18 -18.22 -1.42
C HIS A 52 9.08 -18.89 -0.60
N PRO A 53 9.37 -19.38 0.62
CA PRO A 53 8.32 -19.83 1.53
C PRO A 53 7.28 -18.73 1.79
N THR A 54 6.01 -19.12 1.80
CA THR A 54 4.88 -18.21 2.01
C THR A 54 3.76 -18.92 2.75
N GLN A 55 2.90 -18.14 3.42
CA GLN A 55 1.67 -18.65 4.02
C GLN A 55 0.53 -18.75 3.00
N ASN A 56 0.66 -18.10 1.84
CA ASN A 56 -0.30 -18.06 0.74
C ASN A 56 -1.76 -18.01 1.20
N ARG A 57 -2.09 -17.08 2.11
CA ARG A 57 -3.41 -17.02 2.76
C ARG A 57 -4.55 -16.72 1.79
N CYS A 58 -4.27 -16.12 0.63
CA CYS A 58 -5.27 -15.90 -0.40
C CYS A 58 -5.44 -17.08 -1.34
N ASN A 59 -4.51 -18.06 -1.32
CA ASN A 59 -4.48 -19.24 -2.18
C ASN A 59 -4.48 -18.88 -3.67
N VAL A 60 -3.58 -17.98 -4.05
CA VAL A 60 -3.45 -17.41 -5.41
C VAL A 60 -1.98 -17.23 -5.79
N SER A 61 -1.70 -17.20 -7.10
CA SER A 61 -0.38 -16.79 -7.59
C SER A 61 -0.16 -15.30 -7.35
N CYS A 62 1.05 -14.90 -6.96
CA CYS A 62 1.40 -13.48 -6.86
C CYS A 62 1.36 -12.76 -8.21
N ASP A 63 1.48 -13.50 -9.31
CA ASP A 63 1.47 -12.92 -10.67
C ASP A 63 0.06 -12.40 -11.05
N LEU A 64 -1.00 -12.92 -10.42
CA LEU A 64 -2.37 -12.43 -10.63
C LEU A 64 -2.57 -11.04 -10.01
N PHE A 65 -1.82 -10.70 -8.96
CA PHE A 65 -1.78 -9.32 -8.45
C PHE A 65 -1.00 -8.35 -9.34
N LEU A 66 -0.46 -8.79 -10.48
CA LEU A 66 0.30 -7.98 -11.43
C LEU A 66 -0.34 -8.00 -12.81
N ASP A 67 -1.67 -7.87 -12.86
CA ASP A 67 -2.44 -7.67 -14.08
C ASP A 67 -3.49 -6.55 -13.93
N ASP A 68 -4.24 -6.25 -14.99
CA ASP A 68 -5.25 -5.19 -14.95
C ASP A 68 -6.57 -5.60 -14.26
N ASP A 69 -6.81 -6.91 -14.07
CA ASP A 69 -8.02 -7.45 -13.45
C ASP A 69 -7.85 -7.56 -11.92
N ILE A 70 -8.21 -6.49 -11.22
CA ILE A 70 -8.06 -6.43 -9.75
C ILE A 70 -9.03 -7.34 -8.96
N GLN A 71 -9.73 -8.30 -9.57
CA GLN A 71 -10.72 -9.13 -8.88
C GLN A 71 -10.09 -9.96 -7.76
N ASP A 72 -8.99 -10.65 -8.02
CA ASP A 72 -8.29 -11.47 -7.04
C ASP A 72 -7.58 -10.60 -5.98
N ASP A 73 -7.03 -9.45 -6.36
CA ASP A 73 -6.60 -8.41 -5.39
C ASP A 73 -7.75 -8.09 -4.44
N THR A 74 -8.94 -7.82 -4.98
CA THR A 74 -10.08 -7.38 -4.17
C THR A 74 -10.57 -8.47 -3.22
N LEU A 75 -10.56 -9.72 -3.66
CA LEU A 75 -10.90 -10.86 -2.82
C LEU A 75 -9.87 -11.05 -1.71
N CYS A 76 -8.59 -10.87 -2.01
CA CYS A 76 -7.53 -10.98 -1.03
C CYS A 76 -7.59 -9.85 0.03
N VAL A 77 -7.79 -8.60 -0.40
CA VAL A 77 -8.00 -7.45 0.50
C VAL A 77 -9.18 -7.67 1.44
N LYS A 78 -10.30 -8.21 0.95
CA LYS A 78 -11.46 -8.55 1.80
C LYS A 78 -11.09 -9.56 2.88
N LYS A 79 -10.29 -10.59 2.55
CA LYS A 79 -9.77 -11.56 3.55
C LYS A 79 -8.91 -10.87 4.60
N ILE A 80 -8.04 -9.93 4.20
CA ILE A 80 -7.20 -9.15 5.13
C ILE A 80 -8.06 -8.34 6.08
N VAL A 81 -8.99 -7.53 5.54
CA VAL A 81 -9.88 -6.67 6.31
C VAL A 81 -10.76 -7.48 7.26
N GLN A 82 -11.22 -8.66 6.83
CA GLN A 82 -11.99 -9.55 7.71
C GLN A 82 -11.18 -10.02 8.92
N ARG A 83 -9.85 -10.17 8.79
CA ARG A 83 -8.95 -10.58 9.88
C ARG A 83 -8.53 -9.41 10.77
N THR A 84 -8.19 -8.26 10.19
CA THR A 84 -7.73 -7.07 10.94
C THR A 84 -8.88 -6.25 11.53
N LYS A 85 -10.10 -6.44 11.02
CA LYS A 85 -11.33 -5.69 11.33
C LYS A 85 -11.28 -4.20 10.94
N ASP A 86 -10.24 -3.78 10.22
CA ASP A 86 -10.03 -2.41 9.73
C ASP A 86 -8.88 -2.35 8.70
N MET A 87 -8.53 -1.15 8.26
CA MET A 87 -7.46 -0.89 7.29
C MET A 87 -6.05 -0.84 7.89
N ARG A 88 -5.81 -1.36 9.11
CA ARG A 88 -4.47 -1.30 9.75
C ARG A 88 -3.39 -2.09 9.02
N ALA A 89 -3.76 -3.03 8.14
CA ALA A 89 -2.81 -3.71 7.28
C ALA A 89 -2.08 -2.77 6.29
N TRP A 90 -2.57 -1.54 6.10
CA TRP A 90 -1.96 -0.52 5.24
C TRP A 90 -1.46 0.68 6.06
N PRO A 91 -0.17 0.70 6.46
CA PRO A 91 0.39 1.80 7.26
C PRO A 91 0.30 3.18 6.59
N LEU A 92 0.43 3.24 5.26
CA LEU A 92 0.31 4.49 4.51
C LEU A 92 -1.13 5.00 4.49
N TYR A 93 -2.12 4.10 4.48
CA TYR A 93 -3.52 4.47 4.67
C TYR A 93 -3.71 5.13 6.05
N LEU A 94 -3.24 4.50 7.13
CA LEU A 94 -3.38 5.07 8.48
C LEU A 94 -2.71 6.45 8.60
N LYS A 95 -1.59 6.65 7.90
CA LYS A 95 -0.82 7.89 7.94
C LYS A 95 -1.47 9.03 7.15
N TYR A 96 -2.10 8.73 6.01
CA TYR A 96 -2.48 9.77 5.06
C TYR A 96 -3.96 9.82 4.68
N CYS A 97 -4.73 8.75 4.89
CA CYS A 97 -6.15 8.68 4.55
C CYS A 97 -7.03 9.22 5.68
N ASN A 98 -6.92 10.52 5.96
CA ASN A 98 -7.81 11.22 6.89
C ASN A 98 -9.16 11.57 6.22
N LYS A 99 -10.12 12.08 7.00
CA LYS A 99 -11.47 12.45 6.51
C LYS A 99 -11.44 13.36 5.29
N GLN A 100 -10.54 14.35 5.27
CA GLN A 100 -10.41 15.29 4.15
C GLN A 100 -9.91 14.57 2.88
N THR A 101 -8.94 13.67 3.03
CA THR A 101 -8.37 12.90 1.91
C THR A 101 -9.38 11.90 1.35
N ILE A 102 -10.11 11.20 2.23
CA ILE A 102 -11.19 10.30 1.82
C ILE A 102 -12.30 11.08 1.09
N SER A 103 -12.70 12.23 1.61
CA SER A 103 -13.68 13.10 0.96
C SER A 103 -13.21 13.58 -0.42
N TYR A 104 -11.91 13.85 -0.59
CA TYR A 104 -11.38 14.15 -1.92
C TYR A 104 -11.59 12.99 -2.89
N TYR A 105 -11.27 11.75 -2.52
CA TYR A 105 -11.52 10.57 -3.38
C TYR A 105 -13.00 10.39 -3.70
N TYR A 106 -13.88 10.58 -2.71
CA TYR A 106 -15.34 10.60 -2.91
C TYR A 106 -15.75 11.59 -4.00
N MET A 107 -15.29 12.84 -3.86
CA MET A 107 -15.63 13.89 -4.81
C MET A 107 -15.03 13.64 -6.21
N GLN A 108 -13.85 13.03 -6.30
CA GLN A 108 -13.28 12.64 -7.60
C GLN A 108 -14.10 11.55 -8.29
N CYS A 109 -14.61 10.57 -7.55
CA CYS A 109 -15.48 9.54 -8.10
C CYS A 109 -16.79 10.14 -8.62
N LEU A 110 -17.37 11.12 -7.93
CA LEU A 110 -18.64 11.74 -8.31
C LEU A 110 -18.52 12.77 -9.45
N PHE A 111 -17.49 13.61 -9.43
CA PHE A 111 -17.40 14.81 -10.27
C PHE A 111 -16.18 14.81 -11.22
N GLY A 112 -15.36 13.76 -11.18
CA GLY A 112 -14.15 13.63 -12.00
C GLY A 112 -12.98 14.53 -11.54
N LYS A 113 -11.91 14.56 -12.34
CA LYS A 113 -10.60 15.18 -12.01
C LYS A 113 -10.61 16.72 -11.91
N ASN A 114 -11.76 17.38 -12.11
CA ASN A 114 -11.86 18.84 -12.11
C ASN A 114 -11.96 19.45 -10.70
N HIS A 115 -12.09 18.63 -9.66
CA HIS A 115 -12.16 19.10 -8.28
C HIS A 115 -10.77 19.09 -7.60
N GLY A 116 -10.22 20.29 -7.40
CA GLY A 116 -9.06 20.64 -6.55
C GLY A 116 -8.08 19.52 -6.21
N THR A 117 -6.97 19.42 -6.93
CA THR A 117 -5.90 18.46 -6.62
C THR A 117 -5.24 18.79 -5.27
N PRO A 118 -5.10 17.84 -4.33
CA PRO A 118 -4.15 17.92 -3.25
C PRO A 118 -2.77 18.17 -3.87
N LYS A 119 -1.98 19.06 -3.26
CA LYS A 119 -0.62 19.42 -3.70
C LYS A 119 0.11 18.15 -4.18
N LYS A 120 0.69 18.21 -5.40
CA LYS A 120 1.47 17.11 -5.98
C LYS A 120 2.37 16.48 -4.91
N ARG A 121 2.16 15.18 -4.63
CA ARG A 121 2.94 14.45 -3.64
C ARG A 121 4.40 14.42 -4.13
N ILE A 122 5.27 15.24 -3.54
CA ILE A 122 6.71 15.21 -3.80
C ILE A 122 7.19 13.83 -3.39
N ARG A 123 7.83 13.10 -4.32
CA ARG A 123 8.51 11.83 -4.03
C ARG A 123 9.56 12.10 -2.96
N GLN A 124 9.27 11.77 -1.70
CA GLN A 124 10.31 11.77 -0.67
C GLN A 124 11.34 10.74 -1.12
N LYS A 125 12.54 11.19 -1.53
CA LYS A 125 13.70 10.30 -1.70
C LYS A 125 14.05 9.76 -0.31
N THR A 126 13.42 8.67 0.09
CA THR A 126 13.67 7.94 1.35
C THR A 126 15.11 7.42 1.44
N ARG A 127 15.80 7.30 0.29
CA ARG A 127 17.22 6.93 0.19
C ARG A 127 18.15 7.91 0.92
N THR A 128 17.93 9.22 0.80
CA THR A 128 18.84 10.23 1.37
C THR A 128 18.67 10.38 2.89
N LEU A 129 17.44 10.22 3.40
CA LEU A 129 17.15 10.41 4.83
C LEU A 129 17.72 9.27 5.70
N ARG A 130 17.71 8.03 5.19
CA ARG A 130 18.26 6.87 5.91
C ARG A 130 19.79 6.87 5.91
N LEU A 131 20.43 7.26 4.81
CA LEU A 131 21.88 7.42 4.75
C LEU A 131 22.35 8.52 5.72
N ALA A 132 21.62 9.64 5.78
CA ALA A 132 21.91 10.73 6.70
C ALA A 132 21.76 10.30 8.18
N MET A 133 20.75 9.50 8.53
CA MET A 133 20.61 8.96 9.89
C MET A 133 21.71 7.96 10.25
N ALA A 134 22.06 7.05 9.33
CA ALA A 134 23.15 6.08 9.53
C ALA A 134 24.52 6.77 9.65
N LEU A 135 24.79 7.79 8.83
CA LEU A 135 26.00 8.61 8.92
C LEU A 135 26.06 9.38 10.25
N LYS A 136 24.93 9.90 10.74
CA LYS A 136 24.86 10.60 12.03
C LYS A 136 25.12 9.66 13.21
N GLN A 137 24.65 8.41 13.13
CA GLN A 137 24.96 7.37 14.13
C GLN A 137 26.45 6.98 14.11
N LEU A 138 27.05 6.80 12.93
CA LEU A 138 28.49 6.52 12.78
C LEU A 138 29.37 7.67 13.30
N GLN A 139 28.98 8.92 13.04
CA GLN A 139 29.68 10.10 13.55
C GLN A 139 29.58 10.22 15.08
N ASN A 140 28.44 9.86 15.67
CA ASN A 140 28.30 9.81 17.13
C ASN A 140 29.13 8.68 17.76
N PHE A 141 29.28 7.54 17.08
CA PHE A 141 30.11 6.44 17.55
C PHE A 141 31.61 6.81 17.57
N LYS A 142 32.07 7.57 16.57
CA LYS A 142 33.45 8.09 16.50
C LYS A 142 33.77 9.21 17.50
N LYS A 143 32.78 9.78 18.19
CA LYS A 143 32.99 10.83 19.20
C LYS A 143 33.12 10.28 20.63
N ASN A 144 32.82 8.98 20.82
CA ASN A 144 32.87 8.30 22.12
C ASN A 144 34.10 7.37 22.27
N PHE A 145 35.09 7.51 21.39
CA PHE A 145 36.42 6.91 21.47
C PHE A 145 37.46 7.97 21.13
#